data_AF-A0A2A2Q4W8-F1
#
_entry.id   AF-A0A2A2Q4W8-F1
#
_cell.length_a   1.000
_cell.length_b   1.000
_cell.length_c   1.000
_cell.angle_alpha   90.00
_cell.angle_beta   90.00
_cell.angle_gamma   90.00
#
_symmetry.space_group_name_H-M   'P 1'
#
loop_
_entity.id
_entity.type
_entity.pdbx_description
1 polymer ?
#
loop_
_entity_poly.entity_id
_entity_poly.type
_entity_poly.pdbx_seq_one_letter_code
_entity_poly.pdbx_strand_id
1 'polypeptide(L)'
;MSATTTVSLGSRTFILDREKAEAAYAAKRVINGKETMFFNILPLKYQWAYDLYKTMKNNHWEPEDITMQKDVEQWRSDEITDVERWIIKMGIGYFSAAEGIVGDNVLHVVREVVTAPELK
;
A
#
# COMPACT_ATOMS: atom_id res chain seq x y z
N MET A 1 4.40 34.43 19.65
CA MET A 1 5.61 33.76 20.18
C MET A 1 5.33 32.27 20.06
N SER A 2 6.08 31.53 19.24
CA SER A 2 5.84 30.09 19.06
C SER A 2 5.93 29.38 20.41
N ALA A 3 4.86 28.67 20.78
CA ALA A 3 4.81 27.89 22.01
C ALA A 3 5.67 26.63 21.84
N THR A 4 6.95 26.75 22.18
CA THR A 4 7.88 25.61 22.20
C THR A 4 7.85 24.90 23.55
N THR A 5 7.71 23.57 23.53
CA THR A 5 7.75 22.71 24.71
C THR A 5 9.02 21.87 24.68
N THR A 6 9.82 21.89 25.74
CA THR A 6 11.01 21.06 25.86
C THR A 6 10.66 19.75 26.56
N VAL A 7 11.00 18.62 25.94
CA VAL A 7 10.80 17.27 26.49
C VAL A 7 12.15 16.56 26.57
N SER A 8 12.50 16.05 27.75
CA SER A 8 13.72 15.26 27.95
C SER A 8 13.39 13.78 28.06
N LEU A 9 14.07 12.95 27.28
CA LEU A 9 13.98 11.48 27.32
C LEU A 9 15.39 10.91 27.53
N GLY A 10 15.66 10.42 28.73
CA GLY A 10 17.00 9.99 29.12
C GLY A 10 18.00 11.15 29.04
N SER A 11 19.09 10.97 28.29
CA SER A 11 20.12 11.99 28.06
C SER A 11 19.84 12.93 26.88
N ARG A 12 18.70 12.78 26.20
CA ARG A 12 18.35 13.58 25.01
C ARG A 12 17.25 14.58 25.33
N THR A 13 17.40 15.79 24.79
CA THR A 13 16.43 16.87 24.91
C THR A 13 15.84 17.18 23.54
N PHE A 14 14.51 17.23 23.46
CA PHE A 14 13.75 17.52 22.26
C PHE A 14 12.98 18.82 22.44
N ILE A 15 13.03 19.69 21.45
CA ILE A 15 12.23 20.93 21.42
C ILE A 15 11.06 20.69 20.47
N LEU A 16 9.85 20.71 21.01
CA LEU A 16 8.61 20.55 20.27
C LEU A 16 8.06 21.94 19.95
N ASP A 17 7.92 22.25 18.67
CA ASP A 17 7.37 23.52 18.19
C ASP A 17 5.94 23.29 17.70
N ARG A 18 4.97 23.82 18.43
CA ARG A 18 3.55 23.60 18.15
C ARG A 18 3.13 24.19 16.80
N GLU A 19 3.56 25.40 16.50
CA GLU A 19 3.21 26.08 15.24
C GLU A 19 3.77 25.30 14.04
N LYS A 20 5.02 24.82 14.14
CA LYS A 20 5.60 23.97 13.08
C LYS A 20 4.86 22.64 12.91
N ALA A 21 4.40 22.03 14.01
CA ALA A 21 3.64 20.78 13.95
C ALA A 21 2.27 20.99 13.27
N GLU A 22 1.53 22.03 13.66
CA GLU A 22 0.24 22.39 13.07
C GLU A 22 0.39 22.75 11.58
N ALA A 23 1.41 23.53 11.22
CA ALA A 23 1.72 23.85 9.82
C ALA A 23 2.09 22.61 9.00
N ALA A 24 2.89 21.69 9.55
CA ALA A 24 3.24 20.43 8.88
C ALA A 24 2.02 19.54 8.63
N TYR A 25 1.13 19.40 9.62
CA TYR A 25 -0.13 18.66 9.47
C TYR A 25 -1.05 19.32 8.43
N ALA A 26 -1.19 20.66 8.51
CA ALA A 26 -1.97 21.43 7.56
C ALA A 26 -1.42 21.30 6.14
N ALA A 27 -0.11 21.11 5.95
CA ALA A 27 0.52 20.96 4.64
C ALA A 27 0.40 19.56 4.01
N LYS A 28 -0.05 18.53 4.74
CA LYS A 28 -0.34 17.21 4.16
C LYS A 28 -1.44 17.32 3.09
N ARG A 29 -1.21 16.80 1.89
CA ARG A 29 -2.16 16.74 0.75
C ARG A 29 -2.02 15.37 0.07
N VAL A 30 -3.02 14.97 -0.71
CA VAL A 30 -2.92 13.75 -1.51
C VAL A 30 -1.81 13.92 -2.54
N ILE A 31 -1.89 14.98 -3.35
CA ILE A 31 -0.89 15.40 -4.32
C ILE A 31 -0.38 16.81 -4.01
N ASN A 32 0.83 17.15 -4.45
CA ASN A 32 1.45 18.49 -4.28
C ASN A 32 1.46 19.01 -2.83
N GLY A 33 1.55 18.10 -1.85
CA GLY A 33 1.70 18.42 -0.43
C GLY A 33 3.15 18.56 -0.02
N LYS A 34 3.38 18.83 1.27
CA LYS A 34 4.73 18.81 1.84
C LYS A 34 5.32 17.40 1.77
N GLU A 35 6.47 17.27 1.12
CA GLU A 35 7.27 16.06 1.16
C GLU A 35 8.04 15.92 2.47
N THR A 36 8.20 14.69 2.94
CA THR A 36 8.98 14.35 4.12
C THR A 36 10.02 13.30 3.76
N MET A 37 11.28 13.55 4.11
CA MET A 37 12.39 12.61 3.92
C MET A 37 12.35 11.43 4.89
N PHE A 38 11.51 11.51 5.92
CA PHE A 38 11.36 10.49 6.96
C PHE A 38 9.96 9.90 6.93
N PHE A 39 9.84 8.63 7.32
CA PHE A 39 8.58 7.90 7.53
C PHE A 39 7.83 8.40 8.78
N ASN A 40 7.52 9.70 8.81
CA ASN A 40 6.71 10.31 9.86
C ASN A 40 5.23 10.17 9.48
N ILE A 41 4.68 8.97 9.70
CA ILE A 41 3.26 8.67 9.43
C ILE A 41 2.36 9.54 10.31
N LEU A 42 2.72 9.73 11.58
CA LEU A 42 1.92 10.50 12.53
C LEU A 42 2.20 12.02 12.44
N PRO A 43 1.18 12.86 12.72
CA PRO A 43 -0.23 12.51 12.91
C PRO A 43 -0.93 12.20 11.59
N LEU A 44 -1.84 11.22 11.59
CA LEU A 44 -2.63 10.84 10.40
C LEU A 44 -3.61 11.95 10.02
N LYS A 45 -3.59 12.39 8.77
CA LYS A 45 -4.60 13.29 8.20
C LYS A 45 -5.68 12.49 7.47
N TYR A 46 -5.28 11.46 6.74
CA TYR A 46 -6.19 10.59 6.00
C TYR A 46 -6.38 9.27 6.75
N GLN A 47 -7.20 9.29 7.79
CA GLN A 47 -7.41 8.12 8.66
C GLN A 47 -7.92 6.89 7.88
N TRP A 48 -8.77 7.12 6.87
CA TRP A 48 -9.32 6.08 6.01
C TRP A 48 -8.25 5.25 5.29
N ALA A 49 -7.11 5.86 4.93
CA ALA A 49 -6.04 5.16 4.24
C ALA A 49 -5.35 4.15 5.17
N TYR A 50 -5.14 4.56 6.41
CA TYR A 50 -4.62 3.66 7.44
C TYR A 50 -5.61 2.55 7.81
N ASP A 51 -6.92 2.84 7.77
CA ASP A 51 -7.95 1.82 7.97
C ASP A 51 -7.97 0.79 6.84
N LEU A 52 -7.85 1.23 5.58
CA LEU A 52 -7.68 0.33 4.42
C LEU A 52 -6.42 -0.52 4.54
N TYR A 53 -5.27 0.08 4.93
CA TYR A 53 -4.04 -0.67 5.16
C TYR A 53 -4.22 -1.79 6.20
N LYS A 54 -4.90 -1.51 7.32
CA LYS A 54 -5.21 -2.54 8.32
C LYS A 54 -6.09 -3.66 7.74
N THR A 55 -7.13 -3.31 6.98
CA THR A 55 -7.98 -4.29 6.30
C THR A 55 -7.18 -5.16 5.34
N MET A 56 -6.32 -4.55 4.51
CA MET A 56 -5.44 -5.28 3.59
C MET A 56 -4.50 -6.24 4.33
N LYS A 57 -3.86 -5.76 5.41
CA LYS A 57 -2.98 -6.58 6.24
C LYS A 57 -3.71 -7.78 6.86
N ASN A 58 -4.96 -7.59 7.28
CA ASN A 58 -5.78 -8.67 7.84
C ASN A 58 -6.25 -9.68 6.77
N ASN A 59 -6.21 -9.30 5.49
CA ASN A 59 -6.55 -10.16 4.36
C ASN A 59 -5.32 -10.86 3.75
N HIS A 60 -4.21 -10.93 4.50
CA HIS A 60 -3.01 -11.64 4.06
C HIS A 60 -3.31 -13.15 3.87
N TRP A 61 -2.82 -13.70 2.76
CA TRP A 61 -2.87 -15.11 2.41
C TRP A 61 -1.67 -15.43 1.52
N GLU A 62 -1.24 -16.69 1.51
CA GLU A 62 -0.19 -17.17 0.60
C GLU A 62 -0.81 -18.13 -0.43
N PRO A 63 -0.40 -18.09 -1.72
CA PRO A 63 -0.91 -18.99 -2.75
C PRO A 63 -0.78 -20.48 -2.40
N GLU A 64 0.28 -20.86 -1.71
CA GLU A 64 0.58 -22.23 -1.30
C GLU A 64 -0.41 -22.79 -0.27
N ASP A 65 -1.20 -21.94 0.40
CA ASP A 65 -2.27 -22.37 1.30
C ASP A 65 -3.45 -23.03 0.54
N ILE A 66 -3.56 -22.81 -0.78
CA ILE A 66 -4.62 -23.36 -1.63
C ILE A 66 -4.10 -24.61 -2.36
N THR A 67 -4.64 -25.78 -2.02
CA THR A 67 -4.27 -27.04 -2.69
C THR A 67 -4.80 -27.10 -4.13
N MET A 68 -3.91 -27.36 -5.08
CA MET A 68 -4.22 -27.43 -6.52
C MET A 68 -4.37 -28.86 -7.05
N GLN A 69 -4.37 -29.89 -6.18
CA GLN A 69 -4.30 -31.29 -6.62
C GLN A 69 -5.45 -31.67 -7.57
N LYS A 70 -6.69 -31.29 -7.23
CA LYS A 70 -7.88 -31.59 -8.05
C LYS A 70 -7.85 -30.84 -9.38
N ASP A 71 -7.46 -29.58 -9.37
CA ASP A 71 -7.31 -28.75 -10.56
C ASP A 71 -6.26 -29.36 -11.51
N VAL A 72 -5.14 -29.88 -10.98
CA VAL A 72 -4.11 -30.56 -11.76
C VAL A 72 -4.63 -31.89 -12.34
N GLU A 73 -5.36 -32.68 -11.57
CA GLU A 73 -5.98 -33.93 -12.03
C GLU A 73 -6.99 -33.65 -13.16
N GLN A 74 -7.89 -32.68 -12.96
CA GLN A 74 -8.88 -32.28 -13.96
C GLN A 74 -8.22 -31.69 -15.21
N TRP A 75 -7.17 -30.88 -15.04
CA TRP A 75 -6.44 -30.31 -16.17
C TRP A 75 -5.78 -31.40 -17.03
N ARG A 76 -5.38 -32.53 -16.44
CA ARG A 76 -4.75 -33.65 -17.15
C ARG A 76 -5.75 -34.67 -17.71
N SER A 77 -7.03 -34.60 -17.33
CA SER A 77 -8.08 -35.51 -17.83
C SER A 77 -8.74 -34.97 -19.10
N ASP A 78 -9.71 -35.71 -19.63
CA ASP A 78 -10.55 -35.30 -20.77
C ASP A 78 -11.83 -34.55 -20.34
N GLU A 79 -11.95 -34.16 -19.06
CA GLU A 79 -13.16 -33.51 -18.52
C GLU A 79 -13.33 -32.06 -18.99
N ILE A 80 -12.23 -31.38 -19.34
CA ILE A 80 -12.25 -29.98 -19.78
C ILE A 80 -12.19 -29.93 -21.30
N THR A 81 -13.21 -29.35 -21.92
CA THR A 81 -13.27 -29.16 -23.37
C THR A 81 -12.21 -28.18 -23.87
N ASP A 82 -11.88 -28.24 -25.16
CA ASP A 82 -10.90 -27.32 -25.75
C ASP A 82 -11.29 -25.84 -25.61
N VAL A 83 -12.59 -25.54 -25.66
CA VAL A 83 -13.12 -24.18 -25.49
C VAL A 83 -12.90 -23.69 -24.06
N GLU A 84 -13.21 -24.51 -23.06
CA GLU A 84 -12.97 -24.17 -21.65
C GLU A 84 -11.47 -23.99 -21.35
N ARG A 85 -10.62 -24.88 -21.89
CA ARG A 85 -9.16 -24.76 -21.79
C ARG A 85 -8.64 -23.47 -22.41
N TRP A 86 -9.20 -23.05 -23.54
CA TRP A 86 -8.83 -21.81 -24.20
C TRP A 86 -9.18 -20.59 -23.33
N ILE A 87 -10.37 -20.56 -22.73
CA ILE A 87 -10.78 -19.48 -21.81
C ILE A 87 -9.83 -19.39 -20.60
N ILE A 88 -9.52 -20.54 -19.97
CA ILE A 88 -8.62 -20.58 -18.81
C ILE A 88 -7.23 -20.06 -19.19
N LYS A 89 -6.67 -20.51 -20.32
CA LYS A 89 -5.37 -20.03 -20.81
C LYS A 89 -5.37 -18.53 -21.10
N MET A 90 -6.47 -18.00 -21.64
CA MET A 90 -6.60 -16.57 -21.87
C MET A 90 -6.65 -15.77 -20.59
N GLY A 91 -7.40 -16.23 -19.58
CA GLY A 91 -7.40 -15.62 -18.25
C GLY A 91 -6.01 -15.60 -17.63
N ILE A 92 -5.33 -16.75 -17.58
CA ILE A 92 -3.97 -16.85 -17.02
C ILE A 92 -2.99 -15.97 -17.79
N GLY A 93 -3.02 -16.01 -19.13
CA GLY A 93 -2.15 -15.20 -19.98
C GLY A 93 -2.33 -13.71 -19.74
N TYR A 94 -3.57 -13.24 -19.60
CA TYR A 94 -3.87 -11.84 -19.31
C TYR A 94 -3.37 -11.42 -17.92
N PHE A 95 -3.78 -12.13 -16.86
CA PHE A 95 -3.46 -11.76 -15.49
C PHE A 95 -1.97 -11.92 -15.15
N SER A 96 -1.26 -12.85 -15.80
CA SER A 96 0.20 -13.01 -15.58
C SER A 96 1.02 -11.77 -15.95
N ALA A 97 0.55 -10.95 -16.90
CA ALA A 97 1.19 -9.67 -17.25
C ALA A 97 0.50 -8.46 -16.61
N ALA A 98 -0.83 -8.47 -16.50
CA ALA A 98 -1.60 -7.34 -16.02
C ALA A 98 -1.24 -6.94 -14.57
N GLU A 99 -1.02 -7.92 -13.68
CA GLU A 99 -0.63 -7.65 -12.29
C GLU A 99 0.72 -6.91 -12.21
N GLY A 100 1.68 -7.27 -13.07
CA GLY A 100 2.96 -6.56 -13.17
C GLY A 100 2.79 -5.11 -13.61
N ILE A 101 1.94 -4.85 -14.60
CA ILE A 101 1.64 -3.49 -15.07
C ILE A 101 1.01 -2.63 -13.96
N VAL A 102 0.08 -3.21 -13.19
CA VAL A 102 -0.55 -2.51 -12.07
C VAL A 102 0.49 -2.20 -10.98
N GLY A 103 1.33 -3.17 -10.61
CA GLY A 103 2.41 -2.98 -9.64
C GLY A 103 3.39 -1.88 -10.06
N ASP A 104 3.87 -1.92 -11.30
CA ASP A 104 4.79 -0.92 -11.85
C ASP A 104 4.15 0.48 -11.88
N ASN A 105 2.87 0.58 -12.27
CA ASN A 105 2.17 1.86 -12.27
C ASN A 105 2.04 2.45 -10.86
N VAL A 106 1.71 1.62 -9.86
CA VAL A 106 1.62 2.06 -8.46
C VAL A 106 2.98 2.57 -7.98
N LEU A 107 4.06 1.84 -8.26
CA LEU A 107 5.40 2.18 -7.77
C LEU A 107 6.05 3.35 -8.51
N HIS A 108 5.88 3.45 -9.82
CA HIS A 108 6.63 4.39 -10.67
C HIS A 108 5.81 5.59 -11.15
N VAL A 109 4.49 5.60 -10.94
CA VAL A 109 3.63 6.71 -11.34
C VAL A 109 2.85 7.25 -10.14
N VAL A 110 2.06 6.41 -9.47
CA VAL A 110 1.18 6.86 -8.37
C VAL A 110 2.01 7.30 -7.17
N ARG A 111 2.97 6.49 -6.75
CA ARG A 111 3.82 6.78 -5.58
C ARG A 111 4.64 8.07 -5.72
N GLU A 112 5.02 8.43 -6.94
CA GLU A 112 5.80 9.63 -7.25
C GLU A 112 5.00 10.92 -7.02
N VAL A 113 3.69 10.90 -7.29
CA VAL A 113 2.84 12.10 -7.16
C VAL A 113 2.12 12.19 -5.82
N VAL A 114 1.97 11.07 -5.11
CA VAL A 114 1.37 11.03 -3.77
C VAL A 114 2.36 11.56 -2.75
N THR A 115 1.93 12.51 -1.92
CA THR A 115 2.84 13.26 -1.04
C THR A 115 2.63 13.00 0.45
N ALA A 116 1.41 12.68 0.90
CA ALA A 116 1.17 12.33 2.29
C ALA A 116 1.73 10.94 2.62
N PRO A 117 2.49 10.78 3.72
CA PRO A 117 3.19 9.54 4.03
C PRO A 117 2.25 8.37 4.33
N GLU A 118 1.06 8.62 4.89
CA GLU A 118 0.06 7.57 5.15
C GLU A 118 -0.68 7.07 3.89
N LEU A 119 -0.41 7.67 2.73
CA LEU A 119 -0.95 7.26 1.42
C LEU A 119 0.09 6.55 0.55
N LYS A 120 1.35 6.46 1.02
CA LYS A 120 2.46 5.77 0.37
C LYS A 120 2.61 4.36 0.93
#